data_AF-A0A4Q3YJ55-F1
#
_entry.id   AF-A0A4Q3YJ55-F1
#
_cell.length_a   1.000
_cell.length_b   1.000
_cell.length_c   1.000
_cell.angle_alpha   90.00
_cell.angle_beta   90.00
_cell.angle_gamma   90.00
#
_symmetry.space_group_name_H-M   'P 1'
#
loop_
_entity.id
_entity.type
_entity.pdbx_description
1 polymer ?
#
loop_
_entity_poly.entity_id
_entity_poly.type
_entity_poly.pdbx_seq_one_letter_code
_entity_poly.pdbx_strand_id
1 'polypeptide(L)'
;MTYDVAIVGAGFSAIALTINLLDILPPEATIAVIGDDPGFGRGTAYRTEFYLHRLNVPAARMSIFPDQPDDFTDWLTSRGKAVSPDTFASRGDFGLYLRDRLASRLRAREHRARLDFVRAKAVSCNDGQGDGISFVLDTGGSLRARTVVLALGVGSAGLPVASDR
;
A
#
# COMPACT_ATOMS: atom_id res chain seq x y z
N MET A 1 15.20 -12.36 -12.13
CA MET A 1 15.67 -11.56 -10.97
C MET A 1 14.87 -12.00 -9.76
N THR A 2 15.50 -12.19 -8.60
CA THR A 2 14.82 -12.54 -7.36
C THR A 2 14.75 -11.31 -6.48
N TYR A 3 13.56 -10.98 -5.99
CA TYR A 3 13.36 -9.90 -5.02
C TYR A 3 13.56 -10.41 -3.60
N ASP A 4 13.99 -9.54 -2.68
CA ASP A 4 14.01 -9.88 -1.26
C ASP A 4 12.58 -9.91 -0.71
N VAL A 5 11.76 -8.94 -1.09
CA VAL A 5 10.35 -8.86 -0.69
C VAL A 5 9.44 -8.64 -1.90
N ALA A 6 8.41 -9.48 -2.08
CA ALA A 6 7.27 -9.19 -2.94
C ALA A 6 6.02 -8.90 -2.11
N ILE A 7 5.37 -7.79 -2.41
CA ILE A 7 4.10 -7.38 -1.83
C ILE A 7 3.02 -7.53 -2.91
N VAL A 8 2.07 -8.44 -2.69
CA VAL A 8 0.96 -8.69 -3.61
C VAL A 8 -0.24 -7.85 -3.19
N GLY A 9 -0.62 -6.89 -4.02
CA GLY A 9 -1.62 -5.87 -3.76
C GLY A 9 -1.03 -4.47 -3.87
N ALA A 10 -1.87 -3.49 -4.22
CA ALA A 10 -1.49 -2.08 -4.35
C ALA A 10 -2.41 -1.14 -3.55
N GLY A 11 -3.03 -1.67 -2.47
CA GLY A 11 -3.89 -0.91 -1.57
C GLY A 11 -3.14 -0.30 -0.37
N PHE A 12 -3.89 0.19 0.62
CA PHE A 12 -3.36 0.80 1.83
C PHE A 12 -2.26 -0.04 2.50
N SER A 13 -2.55 -1.32 2.82
CA SER A 13 -1.60 -2.17 3.55
C SER A 13 -0.30 -2.36 2.78
N ALA A 14 -0.38 -2.49 1.45
CA ALA A 14 0.79 -2.64 0.60
C ALA A 14 1.68 -1.39 0.63
N ILE A 15 1.08 -0.19 0.56
CA ILE A 15 1.83 1.07 0.60
C ILE A 15 2.36 1.38 1.99
N ALA A 16 1.57 1.18 3.04
CA ALA A 16 2.03 1.37 4.42
C ALA A 16 3.24 0.48 4.70
N LEU A 17 3.19 -0.79 4.29
CA LEU A 17 4.33 -1.69 4.37
C LEU A 17 5.51 -1.20 3.53
N THR A 18 5.27 -0.80 2.27
CA THR A 18 6.33 -0.31 1.39
C THR A 18 7.06 0.89 2.00
N ILE A 19 6.32 1.84 2.59
CA ILE A 19 6.89 3.01 3.26
C ILE A 19 7.81 2.57 4.42
N ASN A 20 7.33 1.66 5.27
CA ASN A 20 8.13 1.16 6.39
C ASN A 20 9.37 0.37 5.91
N LEU A 21 9.23 -0.46 4.87
CA LEU A 21 10.36 -1.21 4.30
C LEU A 21 11.43 -0.29 3.70
N LEU A 22 11.05 0.81 3.07
CA LEU A 22 11.99 1.79 2.54
C LEU A 22 12.81 2.47 3.66
N ASP A 23 12.26 2.56 4.87
CA ASP A 23 12.93 3.18 6.02
C ASP A 23 13.86 2.18 6.75
N ILE A 24 13.65 0.85 6.64
CA ILE A 24 14.42 -0.17 7.38
C ILE A 24 15.33 -1.07 6.54
N LEU A 25 15.05 -1.25 5.24
CA LEU A 25 15.83 -2.15 4.39
C LEU A 25 17.09 -1.45 3.87
N PRO A 26 18.21 -2.19 3.75
CA PRO A 26 19.46 -1.62 3.24
C PRO A 26 19.35 -1.30 1.74
N PRO A 27 20.23 -0.42 1.20
CA PRO A 27 20.18 0.02 -0.19
C PRO A 27 20.24 -1.10 -1.24
N GLU A 28 20.88 -2.23 -0.90
CA GLU A 28 21.06 -3.39 -1.78
C GLU A 28 19.79 -4.26 -1.87
N ALA A 29 18.85 -4.08 -0.94
CA ALA A 29 17.62 -4.85 -0.91
C ALA A 29 16.69 -4.48 -2.07
N THR A 30 15.85 -5.44 -2.45
CA THR A 30 14.93 -5.33 -3.59
C THR A 30 13.49 -5.63 -3.18
N ILE A 31 12.59 -4.71 -3.50
CA ILE A 31 11.16 -4.78 -3.21
C ILE A 31 10.38 -4.75 -4.53
N ALA A 32 9.44 -5.68 -4.69
CA ALA A 32 8.44 -5.63 -5.74
C ALA A 32 7.04 -5.39 -5.15
N VAL A 33 6.32 -4.40 -5.63
CA VAL A 33 4.89 -4.20 -5.33
C VAL A 33 4.08 -4.58 -6.56
N ILE A 34 3.30 -5.64 -6.48
CA ILE A 34 2.54 -6.21 -7.60
C ILE A 34 1.08 -5.80 -7.46
N GLY A 35 0.56 -5.04 -8.42
CA GLY A 35 -0.86 -4.72 -8.46
C GLY A 35 -1.25 -3.86 -9.66
N ASP A 36 -2.52 -3.89 -10.02
CA ASP A 36 -3.08 -3.23 -11.21
C ASP A 36 -3.89 -1.96 -10.91
N ASP A 37 -3.93 -1.52 -9.64
CA ASP A 37 -4.77 -0.40 -9.20
C ASP A 37 -4.37 0.93 -9.88
N PRO A 38 -5.25 1.53 -10.71
CA PRO A 38 -4.98 2.80 -11.38
C PRO A 38 -4.87 3.99 -10.40
N GLY A 39 -5.42 3.87 -9.18
CA GLY A 39 -5.42 4.92 -8.16
C GLY A 39 -4.13 4.99 -7.32
N PHE A 40 -3.15 4.14 -7.63
CA PHE A 40 -1.83 4.01 -7.00
C PHE A 40 -1.87 4.18 -5.47
N GLY A 41 -2.06 3.06 -4.77
CA GLY A 41 -1.60 2.95 -3.39
C GLY A 41 -2.56 3.39 -2.29
N ARG A 42 -3.68 4.04 -2.64
CA ARG A 42 -4.72 4.43 -1.67
C ARG A 42 -5.58 3.23 -1.23
N GLY A 43 -5.76 2.26 -2.12
CA GLY A 43 -6.72 1.17 -1.95
C GLY A 43 -8.19 1.63 -1.94
N THR A 44 -9.11 0.67 -1.92
CA THR A 44 -10.56 0.90 -2.05
C THR A 44 -11.10 1.90 -1.03
N ALA A 45 -10.61 1.85 0.22
CA ALA A 45 -11.11 2.68 1.30
C ALA A 45 -10.79 4.18 1.11
N TYR A 46 -9.62 4.52 0.55
CA TYR A 46 -9.11 5.89 0.51
C TYR A 46 -9.04 6.49 -0.89
N ARG A 47 -9.53 5.76 -1.92
CA ARG A 47 -9.59 6.24 -3.31
C ARG A 47 -10.79 7.14 -3.61
N THR A 48 -11.74 7.27 -2.69
CA THR A 48 -12.96 8.04 -2.93
C THR A 48 -12.69 9.53 -3.17
N GLU A 49 -13.45 10.11 -4.11
CA GLU A 49 -13.40 11.53 -4.46
C GLU A 49 -14.44 12.36 -3.69
N PHE A 50 -15.36 11.72 -2.96
CA PHE A 50 -16.40 12.41 -2.20
C PHE A 50 -15.85 12.88 -0.84
N TYR A 51 -15.77 14.20 -0.65
CA TYR A 51 -15.31 14.80 0.60
C TYR A 51 -16.16 14.42 1.84
N LEU A 52 -17.42 14.01 1.62
CA LEU A 52 -18.34 13.54 2.65
C LEU A 52 -17.99 12.15 3.18
N HIS A 53 -17.17 11.37 2.46
CA HIS A 53 -16.69 10.11 2.97
C HIS A 53 -15.59 10.35 4.00
N ARG A 54 -15.99 10.35 5.27
CA ARG A 54 -15.09 10.57 6.41
C ARG A 54 -14.45 9.26 6.88
N LEU A 55 -13.32 9.40 7.55
CA LEU A 55 -12.74 8.32 8.36
C LEU A 55 -13.75 7.91 9.45
N ASN A 56 -13.69 6.65 9.86
CA ASN A 56 -14.50 6.12 10.97
C ASN A 56 -13.83 6.30 12.35
N VAL A 57 -12.61 6.83 12.37
CA VAL A 57 -11.87 7.17 13.58
C VAL A 57 -11.36 8.62 13.50
N PRO A 58 -11.20 9.30 14.64
CA PRO A 58 -10.64 10.64 14.66
C PRO A 58 -9.23 10.71 14.05
N ALA A 59 -8.90 11.83 13.41
CA ALA A 59 -7.61 12.04 12.77
C ALA A 59 -6.43 11.93 13.76
N ALA A 60 -6.62 12.36 15.02
CA ALA A 60 -5.61 12.20 16.08
C ALA A 60 -5.34 10.75 16.48
N ARG A 61 -6.13 9.79 15.98
CA ARG A 61 -5.92 8.35 16.18
C ARG A 61 -5.43 7.65 14.91
N MET A 62 -5.02 8.43 13.91
CA MET A 62 -4.58 7.95 12.61
C MET A 62 -3.14 8.34 12.40
N SER A 63 -2.31 7.35 12.07
CA SER A 63 -0.97 7.53 11.53
C SER A 63 -0.59 6.26 10.79
N ILE A 64 0.29 6.36 9.79
CA ILE A 64 0.93 5.16 9.23
C ILE A 64 2.16 4.70 10.02
N PHE A 65 2.62 5.52 10.96
CA PHE A 65 3.81 5.30 11.77
C PHE A 65 3.37 5.12 13.23
N PRO A 66 3.46 3.92 13.80
CA PRO A 66 3.11 3.69 15.21
C PRO A 66 3.94 4.53 16.19
N ASP A 67 5.18 4.84 15.82
CA ASP A 67 6.13 5.67 16.56
C ASP A 67 5.93 7.18 16.39
N GLN A 68 5.12 7.60 15.41
CA GLN A 68 4.79 9.01 15.15
C GLN A 68 3.27 9.17 15.08
N PRO A 69 2.57 9.12 16.23
CA PRO A 69 1.11 9.13 16.28
C PRO A 69 0.47 10.40 15.70
N ASP A 70 1.19 11.53 15.75
CA ASP A 70 0.69 12.83 15.29
C ASP A 70 0.99 13.11 13.80
N ASP A 71 1.66 12.20 13.08
CA ASP A 71 2.16 12.44 11.72
C ASP A 71 1.05 12.83 10.72
N PHE A 72 -0.15 12.26 10.86
CA PHE A 72 -1.29 12.62 10.02
C PHE A 72 -1.89 13.98 10.40
N THR A 73 -2.00 14.29 11.69
CA THR A 73 -2.54 15.58 12.14
C THR A 73 -1.61 16.74 11.80
N ASP A 74 -0.30 16.50 11.87
CA ASP A 74 0.72 17.44 11.42
C ASP A 74 0.64 17.65 9.90
N TRP A 75 0.46 16.56 9.14
CA TRP A 75 0.25 16.65 7.70
C TRP A 75 -0.99 17.48 7.35
N LEU A 76 -2.13 17.26 8.02
CA LEU A 76 -3.35 18.04 7.81
C LEU A 76 -3.13 19.53 8.15
N THR A 77 -2.47 19.82 9.27
CA THR A 77 -2.15 21.18 9.71
C THR A 77 -1.27 21.89 8.68
N SER A 78 -0.26 21.20 8.13
CA SER A 78 0.61 21.73 7.07
C SER A 78 -0.14 22.07 5.77
N ARG A 79 -1.34 21.50 5.57
CA ARG A 79 -2.25 21.78 4.46
C ARG A 79 -3.29 22.86 4.78
N GLY A 80 -3.15 23.55 5.91
CA GLY A 80 -4.07 24.61 6.35
C GLY A 80 -5.42 24.08 6.82
N LYS A 81 -5.54 22.78 7.13
CA LYS A 81 -6.77 22.20 7.68
C LYS A 81 -6.74 22.38 9.19
N ALA A 82 -7.80 22.99 9.74
CA ALA A 82 -8.00 23.02 11.18
C ALA A 82 -8.31 21.61 11.68
N VAL A 83 -7.48 21.09 12.58
CA VAL A 83 -7.64 19.76 13.19
C VAL A 83 -7.87 19.93 14.68
N SER A 84 -9.03 19.46 15.15
CA SER A 84 -9.25 19.16 16.56
C SER A 84 -9.02 17.67 16.82
N PRO A 85 -8.79 17.24 18.07
CA PRO A 85 -8.64 15.82 18.42
C PRO A 85 -9.79 14.92 17.93
N ASP A 86 -11.01 15.47 17.86
CA ASP A 86 -12.22 14.77 17.41
C ASP A 86 -12.52 14.95 15.92
N THR A 87 -11.63 15.58 15.16
CA THR A 87 -11.83 15.80 13.72
C THR A 87 -11.74 14.48 12.98
N PHE A 88 -12.85 14.01 12.41
CA PHE A 88 -12.84 12.90 11.46
C PHE A 88 -12.44 13.45 10.10
N ALA A 89 -11.20 13.29 9.62
CA ALA A 89 -10.81 13.80 8.30
C ALA A 89 -11.53 13.04 7.17
N SER A 90 -11.46 13.55 5.93
CA SER A 90 -11.97 12.81 4.78
C SER A 90 -11.09 11.60 4.48
N ARG A 91 -11.67 10.51 3.95
CA ARG A 91 -10.91 9.36 3.45
C ARG A 91 -9.97 9.75 2.31
N GLY A 92 -10.36 10.75 1.51
CA GLY A 92 -9.52 11.34 0.47
C GLY A 92 -8.28 12.03 1.03
N ASP A 93 -8.41 12.78 2.14
CA ASP A 93 -7.25 13.39 2.82
C ASP A 93 -6.25 12.34 3.31
N PHE A 94 -6.73 11.26 3.92
CA PHE A 94 -5.86 10.17 4.32
C PHE A 94 -5.19 9.48 3.10
N GLY A 95 -5.91 9.32 1.99
CA GLY A 95 -5.35 8.84 0.73
C GLY A 95 -4.26 9.75 0.14
N LEU A 96 -4.38 11.07 0.30
CA LEU A 96 -3.37 12.04 -0.12
C LEU A 96 -2.15 12.00 0.80
N TYR A 97 -2.36 11.91 2.11
CA TYR A 97 -1.32 11.71 3.11
C TYR A 97 -0.44 10.50 2.80
N LEU A 98 -1.04 9.34 2.51
CA LEU A 98 -0.32 8.12 2.12
C LEU A 98 0.58 8.34 0.90
N ARG A 99 0.03 8.99 -0.13
CA ARG A 99 0.74 9.29 -1.36
C ARG A 99 1.92 10.23 -1.11
N ASP A 100 1.72 11.26 -0.30
CA ASP A 100 2.77 12.23 0.03
C ASP A 100 3.91 11.57 0.83
N ARG A 101 3.58 10.70 1.79
CA ARG A 101 4.57 9.94 2.56
C ARG A 101 5.36 8.99 1.68
N LEU A 102 4.72 8.19 0.83
CA LEU A 102 5.42 7.36 -0.15
C LEU A 102 6.32 8.21 -1.07
N ALA A 103 5.79 9.28 -1.65
CA ALA A 103 6.55 10.15 -2.53
C ALA A 103 7.77 10.78 -1.84
N SER A 104 7.68 11.09 -0.55
CA SER A 104 8.82 11.61 0.23
C SER A 104 9.98 10.61 0.31
N ARG A 105 9.69 9.32 0.53
CA ARG A 105 10.71 8.26 0.57
C ARG A 105 11.28 7.97 -0.82
N LEU A 106 10.46 8.05 -1.87
CA LEU A 106 10.95 7.84 -3.24
C LEU A 106 11.87 8.96 -3.74
N ARG A 107 11.73 10.19 -3.21
CA ARG A 107 12.61 11.32 -3.54
C ARG A 107 14.00 11.20 -2.91
N ALA A 108 14.13 10.54 -1.76
CA ALA A 108 15.42 10.19 -1.18
C ALA A 108 16.07 9.07 -2.02
N ARG A 109 16.67 9.44 -3.16
CA ARG A 109 17.22 8.49 -4.12
C ARG A 109 18.50 7.81 -3.63
N GLU A 110 19.23 8.45 -2.74
CA GLU A 110 20.47 7.93 -2.19
C GLU A 110 20.15 7.01 -1.00
N HIS A 111 20.76 5.83 -0.97
CA HIS A 111 20.70 4.89 0.16
C HIS A 111 19.33 4.26 0.48
N ARG A 112 18.45 4.06 -0.50
CA ARG A 112 17.21 3.28 -0.31
C ARG A 112 17.22 1.97 -1.09
N ALA A 113 16.50 0.98 -0.56
CA ALA A 113 16.21 -0.26 -1.28
C ALA A 113 15.62 0.03 -2.67
N ARG A 114 15.96 -0.81 -3.65
CA ARG A 114 15.35 -0.77 -4.98
C ARG A 114 13.88 -1.17 -4.86
N LEU A 115 13.01 -0.36 -5.43
CA LEU A 115 11.57 -0.58 -5.42
C LEU A 115 11.04 -0.56 -6.85
N ASP A 116 10.41 -1.67 -7.25
CA ASP A 116 9.76 -1.82 -8.54
C ASP A 116 8.25 -1.98 -8.35
N PHE A 117 7.47 -1.12 -9.02
CA PHE A 117 6.01 -1.28 -9.11
C PHE A 117 5.68 -2.09 -10.36
N VAL A 118 5.16 -3.29 -10.16
CA VAL A 118 4.81 -4.23 -11.23
C VAL A 118 3.32 -4.13 -11.48
N ARG A 119 2.95 -3.47 -12.58
CA ARG A 119 1.56 -3.35 -13.03
C ARG A 119 1.08 -4.67 -13.63
N ALA A 120 0.65 -5.58 -12.78
CA ALA A 120 0.12 -6.90 -13.13
C ALA A 120 -0.70 -7.47 -11.96
N LYS A 121 -1.46 -8.52 -12.22
CA LYS A 121 -2.05 -9.38 -11.18
C LYS A 121 -1.21 -10.63 -11.01
N ALA A 122 -0.87 -10.97 -9.77
CA ALA A 122 -0.37 -12.31 -9.46
C ALA A 122 -1.55 -13.29 -9.47
N VAL A 123 -1.55 -14.24 -10.41
CA VAL A 123 -2.68 -15.17 -10.62
C VAL A 123 -2.45 -16.54 -10.01
N SER A 124 -1.19 -16.91 -9.77
CA SER A 124 -0.83 -18.11 -9.03
C SER A 124 0.54 -17.95 -8.39
N CYS A 125 0.81 -18.75 -7.37
CA CYS A 125 2.13 -18.90 -6.77
C CYS A 125 2.50 -20.38 -6.65
N ASN A 126 3.79 -20.66 -6.74
CA ASN A 126 4.35 -21.97 -6.43
C ASN A 126 5.56 -21.78 -5.50
N ASP A 127 5.70 -22.73 -4.59
CA ASP A 127 6.95 -22.95 -3.88
C ASP A 127 7.93 -23.45 -4.94
N GLY A 128 8.85 -22.60 -5.37
CA GLY A 128 9.79 -22.95 -6.43
C GLY A 128 10.76 -24.04 -5.97
N GLN A 129 11.53 -24.62 -6.90
CA GLN A 129 12.73 -25.36 -6.50
C GLN A 129 13.77 -24.33 -5.96
N GLY A 130 14.02 -24.37 -4.65
CA GLY A 130 14.95 -23.50 -3.90
C GLY A 130 14.26 -22.51 -2.94
N ASP A 131 15.03 -21.59 -2.33
CA ASP A 131 14.47 -20.60 -1.40
C ASP A 131 13.61 -19.55 -2.14
N GLY A 132 12.35 -19.42 -1.73
CA GLY A 132 11.42 -18.38 -2.17
C GLY A 132 10.23 -18.84 -3.02
N ILE A 133 9.30 -17.92 -3.22
CA ILE A 133 8.03 -18.12 -3.92
C ILE A 133 8.11 -17.51 -5.32
N SER A 134 7.59 -18.24 -6.33
CA SER A 134 7.46 -17.74 -7.69
C SER A 134 5.99 -17.47 -8.03
N PHE A 135 5.71 -16.30 -8.57
CA PHE A 135 4.40 -15.89 -9.05
C PHE A 135 4.31 -15.95 -10.57
N VAL A 136 3.16 -16.39 -11.07
CA VAL A 136 2.74 -16.15 -12.45
C VAL A 136 1.92 -14.87 -12.48
N LEU A 137 2.23 -13.99 -13.44
CA LEU A 137 1.52 -12.75 -13.65
C LEU A 137 0.51 -12.90 -14.79
N ASP A 138 -0.61 -12.19 -14.72
CA ASP A 138 -1.63 -12.15 -15.79
C ASP A 138 -1.09 -11.62 -17.13
N THR A 139 0.01 -10.88 -17.10
CA THR A 139 0.74 -10.42 -18.28
C THR A 139 1.60 -11.50 -18.95
N GLY A 140 1.60 -12.73 -18.42
CA GLY A 140 2.40 -13.86 -18.92
C GLY A 140 3.83 -13.91 -18.36
N GLY A 141 4.24 -12.93 -17.56
CA GLY A 141 5.53 -12.90 -16.87
C GLY A 141 5.57 -13.76 -15.60
N SER A 142 6.76 -13.91 -15.03
CA SER A 142 6.94 -14.47 -13.69
C SER A 142 7.82 -13.58 -12.82
N LEU A 143 7.58 -13.64 -11.51
CA LEU A 143 8.35 -12.90 -10.51
C LEU A 143 8.66 -13.81 -9.33
N ARG A 144 9.92 -13.82 -8.89
CA ARG A 144 10.36 -14.61 -7.73
C ARG A 144 10.74 -13.70 -6.56
N ALA A 145 10.38 -14.08 -5.34
CA ALA A 145 10.78 -13.38 -4.13
C ALA A 145 11.10 -14.32 -2.96
N ARG A 146 12.02 -13.92 -2.08
CA ARG A 146 12.38 -14.68 -0.86
C ARG A 146 11.30 -14.57 0.20
N THR A 147 10.77 -13.36 0.42
CA THR A 147 9.68 -13.10 1.35
C THR A 147 8.49 -12.56 0.59
N VAL A 148 7.30 -13.04 0.95
CA VAL A 148 6.03 -12.65 0.33
C VAL A 148 5.11 -12.06 1.39
N VAL A 149 4.49 -10.92 1.06
CA VAL A 149 3.38 -10.37 1.82
C VAL A 149 2.14 -10.26 0.94
N LEU A 150 1.05 -10.89 1.37
CA LEU A 150 -0.24 -10.82 0.71
C LEU A 150 -1.07 -9.67 1.30
N ALA A 151 -1.12 -8.55 0.59
CA ALA A 151 -1.87 -7.34 0.94
C ALA A 151 -3.09 -7.16 0.02
N LEU A 152 -3.89 -8.23 -0.12
CA LEU A 152 -4.94 -8.37 -1.13
C LEU A 152 -6.17 -7.49 -0.90
N GLY A 153 -6.28 -6.88 0.29
CA GLY A 153 -7.42 -6.07 0.69
C GLY A 153 -8.69 -6.90 0.89
N VAL A 154 -9.83 -6.22 0.91
CA VAL A 154 -11.14 -6.87 0.95
C VAL A 154 -11.59 -7.15 -0.47
N GLY A 155 -11.62 -8.41 -0.85
CA GLY A 155 -12.21 -8.84 -2.12
C GLY A 155 -13.73 -8.67 -2.10
N SER A 156 -14.34 -8.62 -3.28
CA SER A 156 -15.78 -8.79 -3.42
C SER A 156 -16.09 -10.26 -3.17
N ALA A 157 -16.43 -10.63 -1.94
CA ALA A 157 -17.05 -11.93 -1.71
C ALA A 157 -18.42 -11.90 -2.39
N GLY A 158 -18.63 -12.77 -3.38
CA GLY A 158 -19.97 -13.02 -3.87
C GLY A 158 -20.83 -13.44 -2.68
N LEU A 159 -22.03 -12.88 -2.57
CA LEU A 159 -23.00 -13.45 -1.65
C LEU A 159 -23.24 -14.90 -2.08
N PRO A 160 -23.43 -15.86 -1.16
CA PRO A 160 -23.73 -17.25 -1.49
C PRO A 160 -25.17 -17.39 -1.97
N VAL A 161 -25.54 -16.61 -2.99
CA VAL A 161 -26.86 -16.61 -3.62
C VAL A 161 -26.63 -17.04 -5.05
N ALA A 162 -27.44 -18.00 -5.51
CA ALA A 162 -27.44 -18.40 -6.91
C ALA A 162 -27.67 -17.15 -7.78
N SER A 163 -26.92 -17.03 -8.87
CA SER A 163 -26.96 -15.92 -9.83
C SER A 163 -28.26 -15.86 -10.66
N ASP A 164 -29.32 -16.48 -10.18
CA ASP A 164 -30.58 -16.67 -10.90
C ASP A 164 -31.66 -15.76 -10.31
N ARG A 165 -31.68 -14.50 -10.78
CA ARG A 165 -32.88 -13.65 -10.89
C ARG A 165 -32.76 -12.68 -12.05
#